data_AF-A0ABD3RH23-F1
#
_entry.id   AF-A0ABD3RH23-F1
#
_cell.length_a   1.000
_cell.length_b   1.000
_cell.length_c   1.000
_cell.angle_alpha   90.00
_cell.angle_beta   90.00
_cell.angle_gamma   90.00
#
_symmetry.space_group_name_H-M   'P 1'
#
loop_
_entity.id
_entity.type
_entity.pdbx_description
1 polymer ?
#
loop_
_entity_poly.entity_id
_entity_poly.type
_entity_poly.pdbx_seq_one_letter_code
_entity_poly.pdbx_strand_id
1 'polypeptide(L)' 'MVKQCMRGSLVIVSGVPSNMFMVPMEWIPNNSTVINIAVESNFDERTQIDDASRGVTYVPHMGMVTVAALEYNLISLHR' A
#
# COMPACT_ATOMS: atom_id res chain seq x y z
N MET A 1 2.92 -18.32 -8.46
CA MET A 1 4.02 -17.80 -7.63
C MET A 1 3.58 -16.59 -6.80
N VAL A 2 3.26 -15.44 -7.41
CA VAL A 2 2.89 -14.20 -6.70
C VAL A 2 1.78 -14.38 -5.65
N LYS A 3 0.69 -15.09 -5.98
CA LYS A 3 -0.42 -15.37 -5.06
C LYS A 3 0.01 -16.09 -3.76
N GLN A 4 0.96 -17.03 -3.83
CA GLN A 4 1.44 -17.74 -2.64
C GLN A 4 2.29 -16.83 -1.75
N CYS A 5 3.14 -16.01 -2.36
CA CYS A 5 3.94 -15.04 -1.63
C CYS A 5 3.04 -14.02 -0.90
N MET A 6 2.06 -13.44 -1.59
CA MET A 6 1.11 -12.48 -1.01
C MET A 6 0.39 -13.03 0.22
N ARG A 7 -0.06 -14.30 0.17
CA ARG A 7 -0.76 -14.95 1.30
C ARG A 7 0.13 -15.19 2.53
N GLY A 8 1.45 -15.23 2.35
CA GLY A 8 2.41 -15.33 3.44
C GLY A 8 2.93 -13.97 3.93
N SER A 9 2.54 -12.87 3.28
CA SER A 9 3.04 -11.53 3.56
C SER A 9 2.09 -10.76 4.49
N LEU A 10 2.58 -10.37 5.67
CA LEU A 10 1.85 -9.47 6.57
C LEU A 10 1.94 -8.01 6.16
N VAL A 11 2.91 -7.66 5.31
CA VAL A 11 3.04 -6.31 4.75
C VAL A 11 3.11 -6.44 3.24
N ILE A 12 2.20 -5.77 2.55
CA ILE A 12 2.05 -5.81 1.11
C ILE A 12 2.17 -4.39 0.58
N VAL A 13 3.14 -4.16 -0.32
CA VAL A 13 3.38 -2.86 -0.93
C VAL A 13 3.14 -2.99 -2.43
N SER A 14 2.27 -2.14 -2.99
CA SER A 14 2.03 -2.07 -4.42
C SER A 14 2.34 -0.68 -4.98
N GLY A 15 3.02 -0.65 -6.12
CA GLY A 15 3.43 0.54 -6.83
C GLY A 15 3.42 0.34 -8.34
N VAL A 16 2.49 -0.49 -8.85
CA VAL A 16 2.39 -0.80 -10.28
C VAL A 16 1.77 0.40 -11.00
N PRO A 17 2.46 1.01 -11.98
CA PRO A 17 1.98 2.21 -12.67
C PRO A 17 0.99 1.82 -13.78
N SER A 18 -0.12 1.20 -13.39
CA SER A 18 -1.18 0.77 -14.31
C SER A 18 -2.51 0.79 -13.60
N ASN A 19 -3.50 1.45 -14.22
CA ASN A 19 -4.89 1.43 -13.77
C ASN A 19 -5.59 0.07 -14.03
N MET A 20 -4.97 -0.83 -14.80
CA MET A 20 -5.52 -2.17 -15.06
C MET A 20 -5.05 -3.19 -14.03
N PHE A 21 -4.07 -2.83 -13.20
CA PHE A 21 -3.55 -3.71 -12.17
C PHE A 21 -4.31 -3.52 -10.86
N MET A 22 -4.89 -4.61 -10.36
CA MET A 22 -5.62 -4.67 -9.09
C MET A 22 -5.18 -5.90 -8.31
N VAL A 23 -4.88 -5.72 -7.03
CA VAL A 23 -4.60 -6.83 -6.10
C VAL A 23 -5.92 -7.40 -5.60
N PRO A 24 -6.21 -8.70 -5.84
CA PRO A 24 -7.42 -9.32 -5.34
C PRO A 24 -7.44 -9.41 -3.82
N MET A 25 -8.53 -8.98 -3.18
CA MET A 25 -8.69 -9.02 -1.72
C MET A 25 -8.54 -10.41 -1.09
N GLU A 26 -8.82 -11.46 -1.87
CA GLU A 26 -8.66 -12.87 -1.49
C GLU A 26 -7.20 -13.28 -1.24
N TRP A 27 -6.26 -12.46 -1.70
CA TRP A 27 -4.82 -12.74 -1.58
C TRP A 27 -4.22 -12.02 -0.38
N ILE A 28 -4.92 -11.00 0.15
CA ILE A 28 -4.52 -10.22 1.31
C ILE A 28 -4.82 -11.04 2.57
N PRO A 29 -3.84 -11.31 3.45
CA PRO A 29 -4.10 -11.99 4.72
C PRO A 29 -4.91 -11.13 5.69
N ASN A 30 -5.45 -11.75 6.74
CA ASN A 30 -6.04 -10.98 7.85
C ASN A 30 -4.92 -10.35 8.68
N ASN A 31 -5.20 -9.23 9.34
CA ASN A 31 -4.24 -8.48 10.16
C ASN A 31 -2.98 -8.01 9.40
N SER A 32 -3.06 -7.86 8.08
CA SER A 32 -1.94 -7.39 7.26
C SER A 32 -2.00 -5.88 7.02
N THR A 33 -0.85 -5.26 6.77
CA THR A 33 -0.77 -3.87 6.31
C THR A 33 -0.61 -3.84 4.79
N VAL A 34 -1.45 -3.07 4.11
CA VAL A 34 -1.41 -2.85 2.65
C VAL A 34 -1.08 -1.40 2.36
N ILE A 35 -0.08 -1.17 1.51
CA ILE A 35 0.46 0.15 1.21
C ILE A 35 0.39 0.40 -0.29
N ASN A 36 -0.30 1.47 -0.69
CA ASN A 36 -0.35 1.93 -2.07
C ASN A 36 0.62 3.09 -2.32
N ILE A 37 1.62 2.86 -3.17
CA ILE A 37 2.60 3.88 -3.61
C ILE A 37 2.29 4.34 -5.05
N ALA A 38 1.49 3.59 -5.80
CA ALA A 38 1.08 3.98 -7.15
C ALA A 38 0.17 5.22 -7.14
N VAL A 39 0.24 6.00 -8.23
CA VAL A 39 -0.60 7.19 -8.43
C VAL A 39 -2.06 6.77 -8.56
N GLU A 40 -2.32 5.76 -9.38
CA GLU A 40 -3.59 5.05 -9.47
C GLU A 40 -3.65 3.93 -8.43
N SER A 41 -4.79 3.75 -7.76
CA SER A 41 -4.92 2.73 -6.72
C SER A 41 -4.77 1.32 -7.31
N ASN A 42 -3.84 0.54 -6.77
CA ASN A 42 -3.72 -0.89 -7.09
C ASN A 42 -4.60 -1.78 -6.20
N PHE A 43 -5.38 -1.18 -5.29
CA PHE A 43 -6.28 -1.89 -4.39
C PHE A 43 -7.71 -1.40 -4.58
N ASP A 44 -8.67 -2.32 -4.44
CA ASP A 44 -10.09 -2.01 -4.49
C ASP A 44 -10.48 -1.12 -3.30
N GLU A 45 -11.42 -0.19 -3.50
CA GLU A 45 -12.00 0.64 -2.43
C GLU A 45 -12.61 -0.22 -1.31
N ARG A 46 -13.12 -1.40 -1.65
CA ARG A 46 -13.62 -2.38 -0.66
C ARG A 46 -12.55 -2.87 0.31
N THR A 47 -11.29 -2.84 -0.11
CA THR A 47 -10.12 -3.13 0.76
C THR A 47 -10.03 -2.13 1.91
N GLN A 48 -10.55 -0.92 1.74
CA GLN A 48 -10.61 0.12 2.79
C GLN A 48 -11.83 -0.06 3.71
N ILE A 49 -12.91 -0.68 3.20
CA ILE A 49 -14.20 -0.80 3.90
C ILE A 49 -14.25 -2.09 4.74
N ASP A 50 -13.69 -3.19 4.23
CA ASP A 50 -13.59 -4.47 4.95
C ASP A 50 -12.44 -4.52 5.97
N ASP A 51 -11.61 -3.46 6.01
CA ASP A 51 -10.39 -3.31 6.83
C ASP A 51 -10.66 -3.57 8.32
N ALA A 52 -11.78 -3.04 8.84
CA ALA A 52 -12.15 -3.16 10.25
C ALA A 52 -12.54 -4.60 10.67
N SER A 53 -13.10 -5.40 9.76
CA SER A 53 -13.56 -6.76 10.08
C SER A 53 -12.43 -7.79 10.01
N ARG A 54 -11.43 -7.55 9.15
CA ARG A 54 -10.29 -8.45 8.91
C ARG A 54 -9.02 -8.00 9.64
N GLY A 55 -9.07 -6.86 10.32
CA GLY A 55 -7.94 -6.23 11.01
C GLY A 55 -6.84 -5.75 10.07
N VAL A 56 -7.16 -5.62 8.78
CA VAL A 56 -6.20 -5.12 7.79
C VAL A 56 -5.97 -3.63 8.09
N THR A 57 -4.80 -3.11 7.73
CA THR A 57 -4.50 -1.68 7.82
C THR A 57 -4.16 -1.18 6.43
N TYR A 58 -5.01 -0.34 5.88
CA TYR A 58 -4.77 0.28 4.59
C TYR A 58 -4.08 1.65 4.72
N VAL A 59 -2.96 1.81 4.01
CA VAL A 59 -2.23 3.08 3.91
C VAL A 59 -2.41 3.66 2.51
N PRO A 60 -3.33 4.62 2.33
CA PRO A 60 -3.55 5.29 1.06
C PRO A 60 -2.44 6.31 0.75
N HIS A 61 -2.26 6.59 -0.54
CA HIS A 61 -1.66 7.82 -1.07
C HIS A 61 -0.37 8.30 -0.37
N MET A 62 0.73 7.59 -0.62
CA MET A 62 2.08 7.92 -0.13
C MET A 62 2.70 9.22 -0.69
N GLY A 63 1.96 9.97 -1.52
CA GLY A 63 2.43 11.22 -2.14
C GLY A 63 2.84 12.27 -1.11
N MET A 64 2.00 12.53 -0.09
CA MET A 64 2.32 13.53 0.95
C MET A 64 3.50 13.11 1.81
N VAL A 65 3.61 11.81 2.14
CA VAL A 65 4.74 11.26 2.88
C VAL A 65 6.04 11.43 2.07
N THR A 66 5.97 11.27 0.76
CA THR A 66 7.12 11.46 -0.15
C THR A 66 7.58 12.93 -0.17
N VAL A 67 6.66 13.89 -0.20
CA VAL A 67 7.01 15.33 -0.12
C VAL A 67 7.68 15.65 1.21
N ALA A 68 7.09 15.22 2.32
CA ALA A 68 7.67 15.44 3.64
C ALA A 68 9.07 14.80 3.79
N ALA A 69 9.27 13.59 3.22
CA ALA A 69 10.58 12.95 3.18
C ALA A 69 11.60 13.77 2.37
N LEU A 70 11.18 14.36 1.25
CA LEU A 70 12.04 15.23 0.45
C LEU A 70 12.42 16.51 1.21
N GLU A 71 11.47 17.17 1.88
CA GLU A 71 11.73 18.34 2.70
C GLU A 71 12.70 18.01 3.84
N TYR A 72 12.50 16.88 4.53
CA TYR A 72 13.40 16.41 5.56
C TYR A 72 14.82 16.18 5.02
N ASN A 73 14.94 15.56 3.84
CA ASN A 73 16.22 15.35 3.19
C ASN A 73 16.91 16.67 2.83
N LEU A 74 16.17 17.70 2.38
CA LEU A 74 16.71 19.03 2.10
C LEU A 74 17.24 19.73 3.35
N ILE A 75 16.49 19.68 4.46
CA ILE A 75 16.92 20.24 5.75
C ILE A 75 18.19 19.53 6.23
N SER A 76 18.22 18.20 6.11
CA SER A 76 19.35 17.38 6.57
C SER A 76 20.61 17.60 5.75
N LEU A 77 20.50 17.95 4.47
CA LEU A 77 21.63 18.24 3.59
C LEU A 77 22.33 19.57 3.94
N HIS A 78 21.58 20.55 4.44
CA HIS A 78 22.10 21.89 4.79
C HIS A 78 22.45 22.03 6.27
N ARG A 79 22.49 20.91 7.00
CA ARG A 79 22.88 20.83 8.41
C ARG A 79 24.32 20.33 8.54
#